data_AF-A0A8E0VAX6-F1
#
_entry.id   AF-A0A8E0VAX6-F1
#
_cell.length_a   1.000
_cell.length_b   1.000
_cell.length_c   1.000
_cell.angle_alpha   90.00
_cell.angle_beta   90.00
_cell.angle_gamma   90.00
#
_symmetry.space_group_name_H-M   'P 1'
#
loop_
_entity.id
_entity.type
_entity.pdbx_description
1 polymer ?
#
loop_
_entity_poly.entity_id
_entity_poly.type
_entity_poly.pdbx_seq_one_letter_code
_entity_poly.pdbx_strand_id
1 'polypeptide(L)'
;MRRILFYVHFNKYNQLSEHVVFQLNEMKPIFEKIVLVSNSLLSQEDLARLPHDIFIQRENSGFDFAAWADGIETIGMAELAQYDSATFMNDTCFGPLYDMMPYYENYEDEAIDFWGITNHRKSKEVAEHIQSYFVVYHQKILRSKTFQSFWENVEVLDDVQEVIDNYETSLTSELVKVGYQYKTILETIDRSTSGMLHPDFSYWNPSVIVQEKVPFLKIKAVQAFKDMTPLVLNELSRQSNYPVKQIYSHMSRYVERPDEKYLLANSYLNLTEVTAQFEQPVAIHLHAFYTDILPEFFEQFITYQFHFDLFITTDVFEKKAEIDQKLSEFKLKAQIFVTGNVGRDVLPMLKLKDKLANYGVIGHFHTKKSKEADFLVGESWRKDLIEMLVKPANQIVSQFSNQKLGLVIADIPTFFRYNEIVNAVNEAKIAPHMNDLWQRMSLTKAIDFTQMETFVMSYGTFGWFRYDALHQLFDLNLTEADIPKEPLPQNSILHAIERALIYISWNNFYDFKISQNQTILTPFIDVKTMNHNQNGPINWDALGGRRALKYLIKKSLIKTRIIK
;
A
#
# COMPACT_ATOMS: atom_id res chain seq x y z
N MET A 1 29.69 14.23 -21.18
CA MET A 1 30.12 14.87 -19.93
C MET A 1 30.37 13.80 -18.88
N ARG A 2 31.35 14.01 -17.99
CA ARG A 2 31.63 13.16 -16.83
C ARG A 2 30.72 13.58 -15.67
N ARG A 3 29.69 12.78 -15.39
CA ARG A 3 28.70 13.08 -14.35
C ARG A 3 28.81 12.07 -13.20
N ILE A 4 28.71 12.53 -11.96
CA ILE A 4 28.63 11.68 -10.77
C ILE A 4 27.29 11.85 -10.05
N LEU A 5 26.72 10.75 -9.57
CA LEU A 5 25.48 10.73 -8.77
C LEU A 5 25.80 10.34 -7.33
N PHE A 6 25.32 11.14 -6.38
CA PHE A 6 25.20 10.79 -4.97
C PHE A 6 23.73 10.52 -4.66
N TYR A 7 23.38 9.25 -4.48
CA TYR A 7 22.01 8.81 -4.26
C TYR A 7 21.81 8.31 -2.83
N VAL A 8 20.81 8.85 -2.12
CA VAL A 8 20.45 8.42 -0.77
C VAL A 8 19.16 7.62 -0.78
N HIS A 9 19.23 6.43 -0.18
CA HIS A 9 18.09 5.53 0.03
C HIS A 9 17.72 5.46 1.52
N PHE A 10 16.42 5.54 1.82
CA PHE A 10 15.91 5.28 3.15
C PHE A 10 14.52 4.63 3.15
N ASN A 11 14.42 3.53 3.88
CA ASN A 11 13.17 2.87 4.25
C ASN A 11 13.17 2.51 5.73
N LYS A 12 12.22 3.06 6.49
CA LYS A 12 12.09 2.82 7.94
C LYS A 12 11.89 1.35 8.34
N TYR A 13 11.53 0.47 7.39
CA TYR A 13 11.36 -0.97 7.61
C TYR A 13 12.52 -1.82 7.06
N ASN A 14 13.62 -1.19 6.62
CA ASN A 14 14.75 -1.88 5.98
C ASN A 14 14.31 -2.73 4.76
N GLN A 15 13.36 -2.21 3.98
CA GLN A 15 12.85 -2.86 2.77
C GLN A 15 13.22 -2.06 1.53
N LEU A 16 13.68 -2.74 0.48
CA LEU A 16 13.91 -2.11 -0.82
C LEU A 16 12.59 -1.94 -1.59
N SER A 17 12.33 -0.74 -2.10
CA SER A 17 11.17 -0.46 -2.93
C SER A 17 11.48 -0.60 -4.42
N GLU A 18 10.54 -1.17 -5.19
CA GLU A 18 10.70 -1.33 -6.65
C GLU A 18 10.89 -0.01 -7.41
N HIS A 19 10.32 1.09 -6.89
CA HIS A 19 10.51 2.40 -7.52
C HIS A 19 11.95 2.91 -7.40
N VAL A 20 12.70 2.53 -6.36
CA VAL A 20 14.12 2.88 -6.18
C VAL A 20 14.98 2.11 -7.18
N VAL A 21 14.69 0.80 -7.34
CA VAL A 21 15.33 -0.04 -8.36
C VAL A 21 15.11 0.54 -9.75
N PHE A 22 13.87 0.92 -10.08
CA PHE A 22 13.54 1.57 -11.34
C PHE A 22 14.29 2.90 -11.50
N GLN A 23 14.22 3.76 -10.49
CA GLN A 23 14.83 5.08 -10.51
C GLN A 23 16.33 5.01 -10.80
N LEU A 24 17.08 4.20 -10.06
CA LEU A 24 18.52 4.07 -10.26
C LEU A 24 18.88 3.42 -11.61
N ASN A 25 18.10 2.46 -12.09
CA ASN A 25 18.34 1.86 -13.41
C ASN A 25 18.11 2.85 -14.57
N GLU A 26 17.06 3.68 -14.50
CA GLU A 26 16.80 4.70 -15.52
C GLU A 26 17.80 5.87 -15.44
N MET A 27 18.29 6.19 -14.25
CA MET A 27 19.31 7.23 -14.07
C MET A 27 20.70 6.76 -14.48
N LYS A 28 21.02 5.47 -14.36
CA LYS A 28 22.37 4.91 -14.60
C LYS A 28 23.02 5.36 -15.92
N PRO A 29 22.35 5.35 -17.09
CA PRO A 29 22.98 5.71 -18.36
C PRO A 29 23.48 7.16 -18.43
N ILE A 30 23.03 8.03 -17.52
CA ILE A 30 23.38 9.45 -17.47
C ILE A 30 24.73 9.66 -16.77
N PHE A 31 25.13 8.76 -15.87
CA PHE A 31 26.26 8.94 -14.97
C PHE A 31 27.44 8.03 -15.28
N GLU A 32 28.65 8.58 -15.13
CA GLU A 32 29.89 7.81 -15.17
C GLU A 32 30.10 7.02 -13.87
N LYS A 33 29.67 7.58 -12.74
CA LYS A 33 29.86 7.00 -11.41
C LYS A 33 28.63 7.24 -10.53
N ILE A 34 28.23 6.21 -9.78
CA ILE A 34 27.13 6.26 -8.80
C ILE A 34 27.67 5.89 -7.40
N VAL A 35 27.55 6.83 -6.48
CA VAL A 35 27.75 6.64 -5.04
C VAL A 35 26.37 6.44 -4.41
N LEU A 36 26.09 5.20 -4.01
CA LEU A 36 24.85 4.82 -3.35
C LEU A 36 25.07 4.79 -1.83
N VAL A 37 24.31 5.60 -1.11
CA VAL A 37 24.31 5.63 0.35
C VAL A 37 22.95 5.16 0.86
N SER A 38 22.93 4.10 1.65
CA SER A 38 21.70 3.58 2.27
C SER A 38 21.71 3.84 3.77
N ASN A 39 20.71 4.60 4.23
CA ASN A 39 20.39 4.78 5.64
C ASN A 39 19.50 3.63 6.20
N SER A 40 19.41 2.53 5.44
CA SER A 40 18.69 1.31 5.79
C SER A 40 19.58 0.09 5.67
N LEU A 41 19.26 -0.96 6.43
CA LEU A 41 19.94 -2.25 6.34
C LEU A 41 19.46 -3.02 5.10
N LEU A 42 20.25 -3.00 4.03
CA LEU A 42 19.95 -3.74 2.81
C LEU A 42 20.60 -5.12 2.83
N SER A 43 19.86 -6.12 2.35
CA SER A 43 20.41 -7.45 2.12
C SER A 43 21.36 -7.44 0.90
N GLN A 44 22.22 -8.45 0.79
CA GLN A 44 23.07 -8.62 -0.41
C GLN A 44 22.22 -8.82 -1.68
N GLU A 45 21.07 -9.50 -1.55
CA GLU A 45 20.14 -9.71 -2.65
C GLU A 45 19.51 -8.39 -3.12
N ASP A 46 19.10 -7.52 -2.18
CA ASP A 46 18.58 -6.20 -2.50
C ASP A 46 19.65 -5.31 -3.13
N LEU A 47 20.86 -5.30 -2.57
CA LEU A 47 21.98 -4.51 -3.10
C LEU A 47 22.36 -4.93 -4.52
N ALA A 48 22.32 -6.23 -4.84
CA ALA A 48 22.62 -6.74 -6.17
C ALA A 48 21.67 -6.24 -7.26
N ARG A 49 20.50 -5.71 -6.88
CA ARG A 49 19.49 -5.16 -7.81
C ARG A 49 19.70 -3.67 -8.11
N LEU A 50 20.59 -3.00 -7.39
CA LEU A 50 20.82 -1.55 -7.49
C LEU A 50 22.13 -1.28 -8.24
N PRO A 51 22.12 -0.46 -9.32
CA PRO A 51 23.36 -0.06 -9.95
C PRO A 51 24.12 0.92 -9.05
N HIS A 52 25.38 0.60 -8.75
CA HIS A 52 26.28 1.43 -7.96
C HIS A 52 27.74 1.09 -8.29
N ASP A 53 28.64 2.05 -8.11
CA ASP A 53 30.09 1.85 -8.16
C ASP A 53 30.69 1.86 -6.76
N ILE A 54 30.10 2.65 -5.86
CA ILE A 54 30.46 2.75 -4.45
C ILE A 54 29.18 2.60 -3.64
N PHE A 55 29.22 1.75 -2.62
CA PHE A 55 28.12 1.56 -1.69
C PHE A 55 28.55 1.88 -0.25
N ILE A 56 27.75 2.70 0.42
CA ILE A 56 27.92 3.06 1.83
C ILE A 56 26.62 2.68 2.56
N GLN A 57 26.74 1.88 3.62
CA GLN A 57 25.62 1.60 4.51
C GLN A 57 25.88 2.23 5.87
N ARG A 58 24.91 3.01 6.36
CA ARG A 58 25.02 3.78 7.60
C ARG A 58 23.71 3.80 8.38
N GLU A 59 23.78 4.22 9.63
CA GLU A 59 22.58 4.51 10.41
C GLU A 59 21.89 5.78 9.91
N ASN A 60 20.57 5.88 10.08
CA ASN A 60 19.80 7.06 9.67
C ASN A 60 19.96 8.23 10.64
N SER A 61 21.18 8.79 10.74
CA SER A 61 21.53 9.99 11.49
C SER A 61 22.04 11.10 10.55
N GLY A 62 21.68 12.36 10.81
CA GLY A 62 22.03 13.49 9.93
C GLY A 62 21.34 13.50 8.56
N PHE A 63 20.40 12.57 8.33
CA PHE A 63 19.56 12.44 7.13
C PHE A 63 20.38 12.48 5.82
N ASP A 64 19.81 13.08 4.76
CA ASP A 64 20.38 13.04 3.42
C ASP A 64 21.69 13.84 3.31
N PHE A 65 21.80 14.99 3.99
CA PHE A 65 23.00 15.83 3.91
C PHE A 65 24.24 15.16 4.51
N ALA A 66 24.10 14.52 5.67
CA ALA A 66 25.22 13.75 6.22
C ALA A 66 25.55 12.52 5.35
N ALA A 67 24.54 11.86 4.77
CA ALA A 67 24.76 10.75 3.86
C ALA A 67 25.50 11.17 2.58
N TRP A 68 25.14 12.32 2.00
CA TRP A 68 25.87 12.90 0.87
C TRP A 68 27.28 13.33 1.25
N ALA A 69 27.49 13.89 2.46
CA ALA A 69 28.81 14.25 2.96
C ALA A 69 29.74 13.02 3.06
N ASP A 70 29.27 11.90 3.63
CA ASP A 70 30.03 10.64 3.69
C ASP A 70 30.38 10.12 2.28
N GLY A 71 29.45 10.28 1.33
CA GLY A 71 29.68 9.98 -0.08
C GLY A 71 30.79 10.84 -0.68
N ILE A 72 30.75 12.16 -0.44
CA ILE A 72 31.77 13.10 -0.92
C ILE A 72 33.12 12.80 -0.28
N GLU A 73 33.16 12.49 1.03
CA GLU A 73 34.40 12.13 1.73
C GLU A 73 35.05 10.90 1.10
N THR A 74 34.24 9.90 0.73
CA THR A 74 34.72 8.67 0.07
C THR A 74 35.34 8.94 -1.30
N ILE A 75 34.80 9.88 -2.07
CA ILE A 75 35.37 10.30 -3.37
C ILE A 75 36.57 11.23 -3.17
N GLY A 76 36.50 12.11 -2.16
CA GLY A 76 37.43 13.21 -1.95
C GLY A 76 37.15 14.42 -2.83
N MET A 77 37.20 15.62 -2.24
CA MET A 77 36.92 16.89 -2.94
C MET A 77 37.78 17.12 -4.18
N ALA A 78 39.04 16.70 -4.15
CA ALA A 78 39.97 16.88 -5.27
C ALA A 78 39.59 16.02 -6.48
N GLU A 79 39.02 14.82 -6.28
CA GLU A 79 38.48 14.00 -7.36
C GLU A 79 37.13 14.55 -7.84
N LEU A 80 36.24 14.91 -6.90
CA LEU A 80 34.92 15.47 -7.22
C LEU A 80 35.02 16.71 -8.12
N ALA A 81 35.99 17.59 -7.88
CA ALA A 81 36.25 18.80 -8.67
C ALA A 81 36.68 18.56 -10.13
N GLN A 82 36.94 17.30 -10.52
CA GLN A 82 37.29 16.89 -11.89
C GLN A 82 36.07 16.46 -12.71
N TYR A 83 34.93 16.23 -12.08
CA TYR A 83 33.67 15.93 -12.79
C TYR A 83 33.10 17.19 -13.44
N ASP A 84 32.37 17.03 -14.53
CA ASP A 84 31.67 18.12 -15.22
C ASP A 84 30.45 18.57 -14.40
N SER A 85 29.79 17.62 -13.72
CA SER A 85 28.70 17.87 -12.78
C SER A 85 28.56 16.78 -11.72
N ALA A 86 27.99 17.15 -10.58
CA ALA A 86 27.60 16.25 -9.51
C ALA A 86 26.11 16.42 -9.18
N THR A 87 25.38 15.31 -9.15
CA THR A 87 23.96 15.27 -8.80
C THR A 87 23.78 14.68 -7.41
N PHE A 88 23.02 15.37 -6.58
CA PHE A 88 22.60 14.93 -5.25
C PHE A 88 21.10 14.64 -5.28
N MET A 89 20.73 13.41 -4.95
CA MET A 89 19.35 12.91 -5.08
C MET A 89 19.00 11.98 -3.93
N ASN A 90 17.73 11.98 -3.51
CA ASN A 90 17.17 11.02 -2.56
C ASN A 90 15.95 10.29 -3.14
N ASP A 91 15.50 9.26 -2.44
CA ASP A 91 14.37 8.42 -2.83
C ASP A 91 12.98 8.93 -2.37
N THR A 92 12.88 10.19 -1.94
CA THR A 92 11.61 10.77 -1.45
C THR A 92 10.60 11.09 -2.55
N CYS A 93 10.94 10.79 -3.81
CA CYS A 93 10.11 11.00 -4.98
C CYS A 93 10.12 9.81 -5.94
N PHE A 94 8.98 9.58 -6.58
CA PHE A 94 8.83 8.65 -7.68
C PHE A 94 9.38 9.27 -8.97
N GLY A 95 10.08 8.46 -9.75
CA GLY A 95 10.58 8.84 -11.06
C GLY A 95 11.83 8.05 -11.44
N PRO A 96 12.55 8.46 -12.50
CA PRO A 96 12.15 9.55 -13.38
C PRO A 96 10.87 9.19 -14.15
N LEU A 97 9.92 10.13 -14.20
CA LEU A 97 8.63 9.96 -14.88
C LEU A 97 8.78 10.10 -16.40
N TYR A 98 9.85 10.75 -16.85
CA TYR A 98 10.18 11.00 -18.26
C TYR A 98 11.70 10.77 -18.44
N ASP A 99 12.16 10.58 -19.68
CA ASP A 99 13.60 10.47 -19.95
C ASP A 99 14.35 11.69 -19.43
N MET A 100 15.37 11.46 -18.60
CA MET A 100 16.13 12.52 -17.93
C MET A 100 17.22 13.12 -18.82
N MET A 101 17.67 12.43 -19.87
CA MET A 101 18.78 12.93 -20.71
C MET A 101 18.47 14.30 -21.34
N PRO A 102 17.28 14.55 -21.94
CA PRO A 102 16.95 15.86 -22.49
C PRO A 102 16.94 16.99 -21.44
N TYR A 103 16.62 16.69 -20.18
CA TYR A 103 16.72 17.68 -19.11
C TYR A 103 18.18 17.99 -18.78
N TYR A 104 19.05 16.99 -18.71
CA TYR A 104 20.50 17.26 -18.54
C TYR A 104 21.04 18.12 -19.68
N GLU A 105 20.79 17.73 -20.94
CA GLU A 105 21.27 18.48 -22.12
C GLU A 105 20.79 19.94 -22.14
N ASN A 106 19.54 20.19 -21.72
CA ASN A 106 18.99 21.55 -21.69
C ASN A 106 19.53 22.41 -20.53
N TYR A 107 20.01 21.78 -19.46
CA TYR A 107 20.50 22.48 -18.27
C TYR A 107 22.02 22.51 -18.16
N GLU A 108 22.76 21.86 -19.05
CA GLU A 108 24.22 21.89 -19.19
C GLU A 108 24.76 23.15 -19.90
N ASP A 109 23.97 24.22 -19.94
CA ASP A 109 24.36 25.54 -20.43
C ASP A 109 25.38 26.21 -19.48
N GLU A 110 26.46 26.79 -20.02
CA GLU A 110 27.50 27.49 -19.24
C GLU A 110 26.95 28.67 -18.43
N ALA A 111 25.79 29.22 -18.80
CA ALA A 111 25.10 30.27 -18.05
C ALA A 111 24.40 29.77 -16.78
N ILE A 112 24.28 28.44 -16.59
CA ILE A 112 23.65 27.82 -15.43
C ILE A 112 24.76 27.23 -14.58
N ASP A 113 24.95 27.74 -13.34
CA ASP A 113 26.00 27.23 -12.46
C ASP A 113 25.53 25.99 -11.67
N PHE A 114 24.24 25.91 -11.35
CA PHE A 114 23.59 24.77 -10.72
C PHE A 114 22.08 24.76 -11.01
N TRP A 115 21.42 23.61 -10.90
CA TRP A 115 19.99 23.50 -11.16
C TRP A 115 19.31 22.40 -10.35
N GLY A 116 17.99 22.41 -10.31
CA GLY A 116 17.20 21.35 -9.69
C GLY A 116 15.80 21.25 -10.26
N ILE A 117 14.94 20.50 -9.59
CA ILE A 117 13.61 20.19 -10.15
C ILE A 117 12.60 21.30 -9.84
N THR A 118 12.58 21.77 -8.60
CA THR A 118 11.66 22.80 -8.09
C THR A 118 12.38 23.70 -7.11
N ASN A 119 11.92 24.95 -6.99
CA ASN A 119 12.37 25.86 -5.95
C ASN A 119 11.28 26.09 -4.89
N HIS A 120 11.73 26.32 -3.67
CA HIS A 120 10.93 26.85 -2.58
C HIS A 120 11.02 28.38 -2.60
N ARG A 121 9.86 29.05 -2.59
CA ARG A 121 9.80 30.52 -2.61
C ARG A 121 10.28 31.13 -1.31
N LYS A 122 10.81 32.35 -1.38
CA LYS A 122 11.09 33.16 -0.19
C LYS A 122 9.83 33.32 0.67
N SER A 123 9.90 32.89 1.92
CA SER A 123 8.90 33.11 2.97
C SER A 123 9.45 34.08 4.02
N LYS A 124 8.71 34.30 5.12
CA LYS A 124 9.20 35.11 6.25
C LYS A 124 10.36 34.45 6.99
N GLU A 125 10.36 33.13 7.02
CA GLU A 125 11.27 32.30 7.83
C GLU A 125 12.35 31.65 6.97
N VAL A 126 12.06 31.41 5.69
CA VAL A 126 12.90 30.61 4.80
C VAL A 126 13.26 31.40 3.54
N ALA A 127 14.55 31.45 3.23
CA ALA A 127 15.05 32.05 1.99
C ALA A 127 14.61 31.22 0.76
N GLU A 128 14.63 31.87 -0.40
CA GLU A 128 14.44 31.17 -1.66
C GLU A 128 15.59 30.17 -1.90
N HIS A 129 15.25 28.94 -2.26
CA HIS A 129 16.24 27.89 -2.49
C HIS A 129 15.71 26.78 -3.41
N ILE A 130 16.60 25.99 -3.99
CA ILE A 130 16.23 24.75 -4.71
C ILE A 130 15.91 23.66 -3.70
N GLN A 131 14.84 22.88 -3.93
CA GLN A 131 14.51 21.76 -3.05
C GLN A 131 15.51 20.61 -3.20
N SER A 132 15.94 20.03 -2.07
CA SER A 132 17.11 19.14 -1.98
C SER A 132 16.94 17.73 -2.56
N TYR A 133 15.72 17.30 -2.87
CA TYR A 133 15.47 15.93 -3.35
C TYR A 133 16.16 15.60 -4.69
N PHE A 134 16.53 16.62 -5.46
CA PHE A 134 17.35 16.50 -6.66
C PHE A 134 17.98 17.86 -7.01
N VAL A 135 19.30 17.94 -6.92
CA VAL A 135 20.09 19.13 -7.26
C VAL A 135 21.35 18.74 -8.03
N VAL A 136 21.71 19.52 -9.04
CA VAL A 136 22.90 19.32 -9.87
C VAL A 136 23.79 20.54 -9.76
N TYR A 137 25.06 20.32 -9.42
CA TYR A 137 26.08 21.37 -9.37
C TYR A 137 27.09 21.15 -10.49
N HIS A 138 27.30 22.18 -11.32
CA HIS A 138 28.31 22.11 -12.37
C HIS A 138 29.72 22.35 -11.82
N GLN A 139 30.73 21.96 -12.61
CA GLN A 139 32.14 21.98 -12.24
C GLN A 139 32.62 23.30 -11.63
N LYS A 140 32.09 24.45 -12.08
CA LYS A 140 32.44 25.76 -11.53
C LYS A 140 32.06 25.88 -10.03
N ILE A 141 30.95 25.27 -9.62
CA ILE A 141 30.54 25.17 -8.21
C ILE A 141 31.40 24.14 -7.49
N LEU A 142 31.65 22.97 -8.09
CA LEU A 142 32.46 21.90 -7.46
C LEU A 142 33.90 22.37 -7.13
N ARG A 143 34.43 23.31 -7.90
CA ARG A 143 35.75 23.95 -7.68
C ARG A 143 35.71 25.16 -6.75
N SER A 144 34.53 25.61 -6.35
CA SER A 144 34.39 26.81 -5.53
C SER A 144 34.75 26.53 -4.08
N LYS A 145 35.38 27.50 -3.43
CA LYS A 145 35.64 27.43 -1.98
C LYS A 145 34.35 27.38 -1.18
N THR A 146 33.31 28.09 -1.63
CA THR A 146 31.99 28.10 -0.97
C THR A 146 31.40 26.69 -0.87
N PHE A 147 31.42 25.94 -1.97
CA PHE A 147 30.92 24.56 -1.99
C PHE A 147 31.77 23.63 -1.12
N GLN A 148 33.10 23.73 -1.21
CA GLN A 148 34.00 22.90 -0.40
C GLN A 148 33.81 23.17 1.10
N SER A 149 33.82 24.44 1.51
CA SER A 149 33.62 24.82 2.90
C SER A 149 32.23 24.44 3.42
N PHE A 150 31.18 24.49 2.60
CA PHE A 150 29.86 24.03 3.03
C PHE A 150 29.90 22.56 3.47
N TRP A 151 30.38 21.66 2.60
CA TRP A 151 30.41 20.22 2.88
C TRP A 151 31.40 19.82 3.97
N GLU A 152 32.52 20.54 4.13
CA GLU A 152 33.47 20.33 5.23
C GLU A 152 32.88 20.66 6.62
N ASN A 153 31.82 21.47 6.66
CA ASN A 153 31.15 21.88 7.90
C ASN A 153 29.76 21.25 8.08
N VAL A 154 29.40 20.24 7.29
CA VAL A 154 28.15 19.49 7.51
C VAL A 154 28.30 18.67 8.79
N GLU A 155 27.53 19.04 9.81
CA GLU A 155 27.42 18.31 11.06
C GLU A 155 26.23 17.34 11.04
N VAL A 156 26.31 16.27 11.82
CA VAL A 156 25.19 15.33 12.00
C VAL A 156 24.14 16.00 12.89
N LEU A 157 23.01 16.40 12.29
CA LEU A 157 21.87 16.99 12.99
C LEU A 157 20.76 15.95 13.18
N ASP A 158 20.11 15.97 14.34
CA ASP A 158 19.04 15.02 14.69
C ASP A 158 17.63 15.53 14.30
N ASP A 159 17.48 16.84 14.05
CA ASP A 159 16.20 17.48 13.74
C ASP A 159 16.08 17.86 12.24
N VAL A 160 14.95 17.49 11.62
CA VAL A 160 14.69 17.74 10.20
C VAL A 160 14.55 19.23 9.88
N GLN A 161 13.98 20.02 10.79
CA GLN A 161 13.87 21.47 10.60
C GLN A 161 15.24 22.13 10.69
N GLU A 162 16.10 21.70 11.61
CA GLU A 162 17.48 22.17 11.68
C GLU A 162 18.28 21.81 10.41
N VAL A 163 18.06 20.62 9.81
CA VAL A 163 18.63 20.27 8.50
C VAL A 163 18.15 21.20 7.39
N ILE A 164 16.86 21.54 7.37
CA ILE A 164 16.32 22.46 6.36
C ILE A 164 16.92 23.86 6.55
N ASP A 165 16.91 24.36 7.78
CA ASP A 165 17.34 25.72 8.12
C ASP A 165 18.87 25.90 7.97
N ASN A 166 19.67 24.88 8.31
CA ASN A 166 21.13 24.96 8.25
C ASN A 166 21.71 24.50 6.90
N TYR A 167 21.05 23.61 6.16
CA TYR A 167 21.63 23.01 4.94
C TYR A 167 20.83 23.35 3.68
N GLU A 168 19.57 22.90 3.56
CA GLU A 168 18.78 23.02 2.32
C GLU A 168 18.58 24.49 1.89
N THR A 169 18.30 25.35 2.86
CA THR A 169 18.13 26.79 2.61
C THR A 169 19.46 27.54 2.47
N SER A 170 20.50 27.08 3.19
CA SER A 170 21.78 27.79 3.28
C SER A 170 22.59 27.68 1.99
N LEU A 171 22.75 26.48 1.41
CA LEU A 171 23.65 26.29 0.27
C LEU A 171 23.24 27.10 -0.96
N THR A 172 21.96 27.06 -1.34
CA THR A 172 21.48 27.90 -2.47
C THR A 172 21.68 29.38 -2.18
N SER A 173 21.35 29.81 -0.96
CA SER A 173 21.48 31.21 -0.54
C SER A 173 22.93 31.70 -0.56
N GLU A 174 23.87 30.88 -0.10
CA GLU A 174 25.31 31.19 -0.09
C GLU A 174 25.90 31.29 -1.50
N LEU A 175 25.55 30.35 -2.39
CA LEU A 175 26.00 30.37 -3.77
C LEU A 175 25.47 31.61 -4.51
N VAL A 176 24.19 31.93 -4.35
CA VAL A 176 23.58 33.13 -4.97
C VAL A 176 24.20 34.42 -4.42
N LYS A 177 24.48 34.50 -3.11
CA LYS A 177 25.17 35.67 -2.51
C LYS A 177 26.54 35.92 -3.10
N VAL A 178 27.26 34.87 -3.51
CA VAL A 178 28.60 34.95 -4.13
C VAL A 178 28.50 35.21 -5.65
N GLY A 179 27.28 35.22 -6.21
CA GLY A 179 27.01 35.62 -7.59
C GLY A 179 26.77 34.46 -8.57
N TYR A 180 26.63 33.23 -8.07
CA TYR A 180 26.25 32.09 -8.90
C TYR A 180 24.76 32.13 -9.28
N GLN A 181 24.43 31.60 -10.44
CA GLN A 181 23.08 31.56 -10.99
C GLN A 181 22.53 30.15 -11.02
N TYR A 182 21.24 30.02 -10.70
CA TYR A 182 20.55 28.74 -10.71
C TYR A 182 19.31 28.75 -11.59
N LYS A 183 18.86 27.55 -11.99
CA LYS A 183 17.55 27.35 -12.62
C LYS A 183 16.83 26.14 -12.03
N THR A 184 15.53 26.06 -12.23
CA THR A 184 14.73 24.87 -11.91
C THR A 184 13.83 24.46 -13.06
N ILE A 185 13.58 23.16 -13.21
CA ILE A 185 12.65 22.62 -14.23
C ILE A 185 11.26 23.24 -14.08
N LEU A 186 10.74 23.27 -12.87
CA LEU A 186 9.52 23.95 -12.52
C LEU A 186 9.87 25.20 -11.71
N GLU A 187 10.05 26.32 -12.41
CA GLU A 187 10.21 27.64 -11.80
C GLU A 187 8.91 28.10 -11.14
N THR A 188 8.92 28.23 -9.82
CA THR A 188 7.70 28.54 -9.06
C THR A 188 7.58 29.99 -8.63
N ILE A 189 8.64 30.83 -8.60
CA ILE A 189 8.65 32.14 -7.90
C ILE A 189 7.44 33.01 -8.23
N ASP A 190 7.17 33.22 -9.53
CA ASP A 190 6.13 34.14 -10.01
C ASP A 190 4.77 33.49 -10.27
N ARG A 191 4.62 32.20 -9.96
CA ARG A 191 3.36 31.49 -10.24
C ARG A 191 2.25 31.88 -9.27
N SER A 192 0.99 31.70 -9.66
CA SER A 192 -0.12 31.83 -8.72
C SER A 192 -0.18 30.64 -7.75
N THR A 193 -0.33 30.92 -6.45
CA THR A 193 -0.51 29.92 -5.38
C THR A 193 -2.00 29.74 -5.01
N SER A 194 -2.91 30.27 -5.83
CA SER A 194 -4.34 30.19 -5.58
C SER A 194 -4.81 28.74 -5.43
N GLY A 195 -5.46 28.43 -4.31
CA GLY A 195 -5.95 27.09 -3.99
C GLY A 195 -4.95 26.16 -3.33
N MET A 196 -3.71 26.60 -3.09
CA MET A 196 -2.69 25.85 -2.34
C MET A 196 -2.65 26.30 -0.88
N LEU A 197 -2.41 25.37 0.05
CA LEU A 197 -2.23 25.71 1.47
C LEU A 197 -0.87 26.37 1.73
N HIS A 198 0.18 25.82 1.13
CA HIS A 198 1.54 26.35 1.17
C HIS A 198 2.10 26.50 -0.24
N PRO A 199 3.03 27.44 -0.49
CA PRO A 199 3.59 27.71 -1.81
C PRO A 199 4.63 26.68 -2.29
N ASP A 200 4.54 25.41 -1.86
CA ASP A 200 5.36 24.31 -2.35
C ASP A 200 4.60 23.55 -3.45
N PHE A 201 4.99 23.72 -4.70
CA PHE A 201 4.33 23.10 -5.86
C PHE A 201 4.63 21.60 -5.97
N SER A 202 5.81 21.16 -5.54
CA SER A 202 6.21 19.75 -5.56
C SER A 202 5.31 18.89 -4.66
N TYR A 203 4.80 19.50 -3.58
CA TYR A 203 3.88 18.87 -2.64
C TYR A 203 2.42 19.18 -2.96
N TRP A 204 2.07 20.48 -3.05
CA TRP A 204 0.67 20.95 -3.03
C TRP A 204 0.01 21.05 -4.40
N ASN A 205 0.71 20.73 -5.49
CA ASN A 205 0.16 20.83 -6.84
C ASN A 205 0.58 19.66 -7.74
N PRO A 206 0.19 18.41 -7.43
CA PRO A 206 0.56 17.24 -8.25
C PRO A 206 0.05 17.32 -9.69
N SER A 207 -0.97 18.14 -9.99
CA SER A 207 -1.43 18.38 -11.36
C SER A 207 -0.40 19.11 -12.22
N VAL A 208 0.31 20.12 -11.69
CA VAL A 208 1.32 20.85 -12.47
C VAL A 208 2.50 19.96 -12.83
N ILE A 209 2.83 19.01 -11.95
CA ILE A 209 3.91 18.03 -12.16
C ILE A 209 3.66 17.22 -13.43
N VAL A 210 2.43 16.73 -13.62
CA VAL A 210 2.07 15.99 -14.85
C VAL A 210 1.92 16.93 -16.04
N GLN A 211 1.24 18.07 -15.86
CA GLN A 211 0.94 19.01 -16.95
C GLN A 211 2.21 19.54 -17.62
N GLU A 212 3.25 19.82 -16.84
CA GLU A 212 4.51 20.39 -17.33
C GLU A 212 5.63 19.38 -17.47
N LYS A 213 5.29 18.09 -17.36
CA LYS A 213 6.24 16.98 -17.44
C LYS A 213 7.43 17.17 -16.49
N VAL A 214 7.15 17.49 -15.23
CA VAL A 214 8.18 17.50 -14.19
C VAL A 214 8.59 16.06 -13.91
N PRO A 215 9.88 15.71 -13.93
CA PRO A 215 10.32 14.32 -13.97
C PRO A 215 10.17 13.54 -12.67
N PHE A 216 9.72 14.17 -11.58
CA PHE A 216 9.58 13.51 -10.28
C PHE A 216 8.29 13.91 -9.58
N LEU A 217 7.65 12.94 -8.94
CA LEU A 217 6.44 13.12 -8.12
C LEU A 217 6.73 12.73 -6.67
N LYS A 218 6.64 13.67 -5.72
CA LYS A 218 6.93 13.39 -4.31
C LYS A 218 5.97 12.36 -3.72
N ILE A 219 6.51 11.44 -2.91
CA ILE A 219 5.71 10.45 -2.17
C ILE A 219 4.66 11.15 -1.30
N LYS A 220 5.06 12.22 -0.61
CA LYS A 220 4.14 12.99 0.24
C LYS A 220 3.00 13.68 -0.55
N ALA A 221 3.21 14.03 -1.82
CA ALA A 221 2.15 14.59 -2.65
C ALA A 221 1.06 13.54 -2.93
N VAL A 222 1.46 12.29 -3.20
CA VAL A 222 0.52 11.16 -3.32
C VAL A 222 -0.23 10.92 -2.00
N GLN A 223 0.48 11.02 -0.88
CA GLN A 223 -0.07 10.85 0.46
C GLN A 223 -1.13 11.92 0.81
N ALA A 224 -0.85 13.18 0.47
CA ALA A 224 -1.70 14.32 0.83
C ALA A 224 -2.93 14.46 -0.08
N PHE A 225 -2.82 14.07 -1.34
CA PHE A 225 -3.86 14.27 -2.36
C PHE A 225 -4.47 12.94 -2.83
N LYS A 226 -4.91 12.11 -1.88
CA LYS A 226 -5.45 10.77 -2.12
C LYS A 226 -6.60 10.74 -3.14
N ASP A 227 -7.51 11.72 -3.08
CA ASP A 227 -8.65 11.80 -4.01
C ASP A 227 -8.25 12.20 -5.44
N MET A 228 -7.17 12.96 -5.60
CA MET A 228 -6.65 13.38 -6.91
C MET A 228 -5.66 12.37 -7.49
N THR A 229 -5.01 11.58 -6.64
CA THR A 229 -3.98 10.61 -7.00
C THR A 229 -4.40 9.69 -8.16
N PRO A 230 -5.59 9.06 -8.18
CA PRO A 230 -6.02 8.25 -9.33
C PRO A 230 -5.99 9.02 -10.65
N LEU A 231 -6.38 10.29 -10.66
CA LEU A 231 -6.41 11.12 -11.86
C LEU A 231 -4.99 11.43 -12.35
N VAL A 232 -4.10 11.76 -11.42
CA VAL A 232 -2.66 12.00 -11.68
C VAL A 232 -2.02 10.74 -12.26
N LEU A 233 -2.22 9.59 -11.63
CA LEU A 233 -1.61 8.32 -12.06
C LEU A 233 -2.17 7.83 -13.41
N ASN A 234 -3.46 8.04 -13.66
CA ASN A 234 -4.06 7.73 -14.96
C ASN A 234 -3.48 8.60 -16.07
N GLU A 235 -3.26 9.89 -15.81
CA GLU A 235 -2.67 10.78 -16.80
C GLU A 235 -1.18 10.47 -17.04
N LEU A 236 -0.43 10.15 -15.98
CA LEU A 236 0.94 9.66 -16.11
C LEU A 236 1.01 8.40 -16.97
N SER A 237 0.09 7.47 -16.81
CA SER A 237 0.03 6.24 -17.62
C SER A 237 -0.25 6.50 -19.11
N ARG A 238 -0.85 7.65 -19.45
CA ARG A 238 -1.12 8.05 -20.84
C ARG A 238 0.05 8.79 -21.48
N GLN A 239 0.83 9.52 -20.68
CA GLN A 239 1.83 10.47 -21.17
C GLN A 239 3.28 10.02 -20.93
N SER A 240 3.49 8.97 -20.14
CA SER A 240 4.80 8.44 -19.77
C SER A 240 4.87 6.93 -19.86
N ASN A 241 6.09 6.40 -19.93
CA ASN A 241 6.37 4.97 -19.83
C ASN A 241 6.63 4.53 -18.38
N TYR A 242 6.45 5.41 -17.39
CA TYR A 242 6.71 5.09 -15.99
C TYR A 242 5.74 4.00 -15.50
N PRO A 243 6.24 2.91 -14.89
CA PRO A 243 5.40 1.82 -14.40
C PRO A 243 4.64 2.24 -13.13
N VAL A 244 3.47 2.89 -13.29
CA VAL A 244 2.66 3.42 -12.17
C VAL A 244 2.31 2.40 -11.10
N LYS A 245 2.33 1.09 -11.43
CA LYS A 245 2.18 -0.01 -10.45
C LYS A 245 3.20 0.08 -9.30
N GLN A 246 4.39 0.62 -9.55
CA GLN A 246 5.40 0.82 -8.52
C GLN A 246 4.99 1.88 -7.50
N ILE A 247 4.24 2.91 -7.90
CA ILE A 247 3.66 3.90 -6.97
C ILE A 247 2.64 3.20 -6.07
N TYR A 248 1.67 2.49 -6.66
CA TYR A 248 0.67 1.74 -5.90
C TYR A 248 1.32 0.76 -4.91
N SER A 249 2.31 0.00 -5.36
CA SER A 249 3.06 -0.96 -4.56
C SER A 249 3.81 -0.32 -3.39
N HIS A 250 4.50 0.81 -3.60
CA HIS A 250 5.24 1.48 -2.53
C HIS A 250 4.26 2.08 -1.51
N MET A 251 3.22 2.75 -2.01
CA MET A 251 2.21 3.36 -1.16
C MET A 251 1.49 2.31 -0.32
N SER A 252 1.04 1.20 -0.91
CA SER A 252 0.30 0.15 -0.17
C SER A 252 1.15 -0.58 0.85
N ARG A 253 2.46 -0.77 0.62
CA ARG A 253 3.31 -1.56 1.51
C ARG A 253 4.00 -0.75 2.60
N TYR A 254 4.35 0.51 2.36
CA TYR A 254 5.26 1.22 3.26
C TYR A 254 4.72 2.53 3.80
N VAL A 255 3.80 3.18 3.07
CA VAL A 255 3.34 4.55 3.40
C VAL A 255 1.94 4.55 3.99
N GLU A 256 1.01 3.91 3.29
CA GLU A 256 -0.42 3.96 3.54
C GLU A 256 -0.98 2.57 3.88
N ARG A 257 -2.19 2.57 4.42
CA ARG A 257 -2.94 1.33 4.65
C ARG A 257 -3.40 0.73 3.32
N PRO A 258 -3.50 -0.60 3.21
CA PRO A 258 -3.78 -1.26 1.94
C PRO A 258 -5.24 -1.05 1.47
N ASP A 259 -6.12 -0.55 2.34
CA ASP A 259 -7.54 -0.31 2.11
C ASP A 259 -7.89 1.15 1.75
N GLU A 260 -6.90 2.02 1.55
CA GLU A 260 -7.17 3.37 1.06
C GLU A 260 -7.87 3.33 -0.31
N LYS A 261 -8.87 4.21 -0.49
CA LYS A 261 -9.78 4.19 -1.66
C LYS A 261 -9.07 4.10 -3.01
N TYR A 262 -7.98 4.85 -3.17
CA TYR A 262 -7.23 4.89 -4.43
C TYR A 262 -6.37 3.63 -4.67
N LEU A 263 -5.99 2.91 -3.62
CA LEU A 263 -5.23 1.65 -3.72
C LEU A 263 -6.14 0.49 -4.10
N LEU A 264 -7.37 0.46 -3.56
CA LEU A 264 -8.36 -0.59 -3.83
C LEU A 264 -8.70 -0.76 -5.31
N ALA A 265 -8.59 0.32 -6.11
CA ALA A 265 -8.85 0.27 -7.55
C ALA A 265 -7.95 -0.73 -8.31
N ASN A 266 -6.79 -1.08 -7.75
CA ASN A 266 -5.84 -2.03 -8.33
C ASN A 266 -5.78 -3.37 -7.56
N SER A 267 -6.73 -3.63 -6.66
CA SER A 267 -6.71 -4.80 -5.79
C SER A 267 -7.39 -6.04 -6.39
N TYR A 268 -8.11 -5.94 -7.50
CA TYR A 268 -8.67 -7.13 -8.15
C TYR A 268 -7.58 -8.04 -8.74
N LEU A 269 -7.78 -9.35 -8.62
CA LEU A 269 -7.00 -10.35 -9.34
C LEU A 269 -7.34 -10.32 -10.83
N ASN A 270 -6.31 -10.53 -11.66
CA ASN A 270 -6.53 -10.90 -13.04
C ASN A 270 -6.69 -12.42 -13.14
N LEU A 271 -7.93 -12.90 -13.28
CA LEU A 271 -8.24 -14.32 -13.39
C LEU A 271 -8.24 -14.83 -14.85
N THR A 272 -7.90 -14.01 -15.85
CA THR A 272 -7.88 -14.46 -17.24
C THR A 272 -6.63 -15.26 -17.60
N GLU A 273 -5.57 -15.15 -16.81
CA GLU A 273 -4.28 -15.78 -17.07
C GLU A 273 -3.96 -16.80 -15.97
N VAL A 274 -3.83 -18.07 -16.34
CA VAL A 274 -3.13 -19.05 -15.51
C VAL A 274 -1.65 -18.85 -15.79
N THR A 275 -0.95 -18.19 -14.88
CA THR A 275 0.51 -18.14 -14.93
C THR A 275 1.06 -19.52 -14.56
N ALA A 276 2.35 -19.76 -14.80
CA ALA A 276 3.03 -21.07 -14.67
C ALA A 276 2.56 -21.95 -13.48
N GLN A 277 2.72 -23.28 -13.60
CA GLN A 277 2.36 -24.22 -12.54
C GLN A 277 2.96 -23.77 -11.19
N PHE A 278 2.10 -23.67 -10.17
CA PHE A 278 2.52 -23.34 -8.82
C PHE A 278 3.15 -24.56 -8.16
N GLU A 279 4.44 -24.47 -7.82
CA GLU A 279 5.25 -25.62 -7.38
C GLU A 279 5.27 -25.84 -5.86
N GLN A 280 4.85 -24.85 -5.06
CA GLN A 280 4.85 -25.00 -3.59
C GLN A 280 3.65 -25.86 -3.13
N PRO A 281 3.79 -26.61 -2.01
CA PRO A 281 2.71 -27.43 -1.49
C PRO A 281 1.50 -26.57 -1.09
N VAL A 282 0.30 -27.03 -1.47
CA VAL A 282 -0.97 -26.36 -1.20
C VAL A 282 -1.77 -27.17 -0.18
N ALA A 283 -2.34 -26.50 0.82
CA ALA A 283 -3.31 -27.08 1.73
C ALA A 283 -4.69 -26.48 1.51
N ILE A 284 -5.73 -27.29 1.72
CA ILE A 284 -7.10 -26.82 1.85
C ILE A 284 -7.59 -27.20 3.24
N HIS A 285 -7.96 -26.20 4.03
CA HIS A 285 -8.71 -26.37 5.26
C HIS A 285 -10.20 -26.12 5.00
N LEU A 286 -11.04 -27.12 5.27
CA LEU A 286 -12.49 -27.03 5.18
C LEU A 286 -13.11 -27.32 6.55
N HIS A 287 -13.68 -26.32 7.21
CA HIS A 287 -14.46 -26.53 8.43
C HIS A 287 -15.89 -27.00 8.08
N ALA A 288 -16.19 -28.26 8.38
CA ALA A 288 -17.42 -28.95 8.02
C ALA A 288 -18.40 -29.02 9.20
N PHE A 289 -19.08 -27.91 9.50
CA PHE A 289 -20.16 -27.91 10.49
C PHE A 289 -21.45 -28.55 9.93
N TYR A 290 -21.78 -28.27 8.66
CA TYR A 290 -22.85 -28.91 7.90
C TYR A 290 -22.27 -29.88 6.87
N THR A 291 -22.44 -31.17 7.10
CA THR A 291 -21.88 -32.24 6.27
C THR A 291 -22.60 -32.35 4.92
N ASP A 292 -23.87 -31.99 4.82
CA ASP A 292 -24.67 -32.08 3.59
C ASP A 292 -24.26 -31.08 2.49
N ILE A 293 -23.47 -30.05 2.84
CA ILE A 293 -22.89 -29.09 1.88
C ILE A 293 -21.56 -29.61 1.27
N LEU A 294 -20.90 -30.58 1.90
CA LEU A 294 -19.58 -31.07 1.46
C LEU A 294 -19.50 -31.46 -0.03
N PRO A 295 -20.52 -32.12 -0.63
CA PRO A 295 -20.50 -32.41 -2.07
C PRO A 295 -20.26 -31.17 -2.94
N GLU A 296 -20.83 -30.01 -2.58
CA GLU A 296 -20.66 -28.75 -3.33
C GLU A 296 -19.19 -28.31 -3.43
N PHE A 297 -18.40 -28.55 -2.37
CA PHE A 297 -16.96 -28.29 -2.37
C PHE A 297 -16.18 -29.39 -3.08
N PHE A 298 -16.51 -30.66 -2.81
CA PHE A 298 -15.79 -31.81 -3.36
C PHE A 298 -15.90 -31.87 -4.89
N GLU A 299 -17.06 -31.52 -5.45
CA GLU A 299 -17.27 -31.37 -6.89
C GLU A 299 -16.28 -30.39 -7.52
N GLN A 300 -15.90 -29.31 -6.82
CA GLN A 300 -14.90 -28.37 -7.31
C GLN A 300 -13.48 -28.88 -7.08
N PHE A 301 -13.19 -29.43 -5.89
CA PHE A 301 -11.85 -29.89 -5.52
C PHE A 301 -11.30 -30.96 -6.47
N ILE A 302 -12.14 -31.86 -6.99
CA ILE A 302 -11.72 -32.88 -7.97
C ILE A 302 -11.32 -32.29 -9.34
N THR A 303 -11.67 -31.03 -9.61
CA THR A 303 -11.33 -30.34 -10.88
C THR A 303 -10.03 -29.54 -10.80
N TYR A 304 -9.41 -29.47 -9.62
CA TYR A 304 -8.19 -28.69 -9.43
C TYR A 304 -7.02 -29.31 -10.18
N GLN A 305 -6.22 -28.44 -10.81
CA GLN A 305 -5.08 -28.78 -11.66
C GLN A 305 -3.75 -28.71 -10.90
N PHE A 306 -3.82 -28.57 -9.58
CA PHE A 306 -2.67 -28.58 -8.67
C PHE A 306 -2.89 -29.63 -7.59
N HIS A 307 -1.78 -30.15 -7.05
CA HIS A 307 -1.84 -31.07 -5.92
C HIS A 307 -2.13 -30.30 -4.63
N PHE A 308 -2.99 -30.86 -3.77
CA PHE A 308 -3.26 -30.31 -2.45
C PHE A 308 -3.50 -31.41 -1.41
N ASP A 309 -3.20 -31.09 -0.16
CA ASP A 309 -3.64 -31.87 1.00
C ASP A 309 -4.91 -31.28 1.60
N LEU A 310 -5.88 -32.14 1.90
CA LEU A 310 -7.17 -31.73 2.45
C LEU A 310 -7.22 -31.98 3.95
N PHE A 311 -7.48 -30.93 4.71
CA PHE A 311 -7.70 -30.95 6.16
C PHE A 311 -9.15 -30.56 6.44
N ILE A 312 -9.91 -31.45 7.08
CA ILE A 312 -11.31 -31.19 7.43
C ILE A 312 -11.42 -31.10 8.94
N THR A 313 -12.01 -30.03 9.45
CA THR A 313 -12.39 -29.92 10.87
C THR A 313 -13.90 -30.05 11.03
N THR A 314 -14.36 -30.64 12.14
CA THR A 314 -15.79 -30.70 12.48
C THR A 314 -15.97 -30.59 13.99
N ASP A 315 -17.21 -30.48 14.46
CA ASP A 315 -17.56 -30.25 15.86
C ASP A 315 -17.71 -31.55 16.68
N VAL A 316 -18.18 -32.64 16.07
CA VAL A 316 -18.48 -33.91 16.77
C VAL A 316 -17.98 -35.15 16.03
N PHE A 317 -17.70 -36.24 16.76
CA PHE A 317 -17.13 -37.47 16.21
C PHE A 317 -18.07 -38.20 15.26
N GLU A 318 -19.39 -38.12 15.46
CA GLU A 318 -20.39 -38.77 14.64
C GLU A 318 -20.34 -38.28 13.18
N LYS A 319 -20.10 -36.98 12.99
CA LYS A 319 -19.97 -36.37 11.65
C LYS A 319 -18.73 -36.86 10.90
N LYS A 320 -17.69 -37.33 11.60
CA LYS A 320 -16.49 -37.88 10.95
C LYS A 320 -16.84 -39.05 10.03
N ALA A 321 -17.71 -39.96 10.46
CA ALA A 321 -18.11 -41.11 9.66
C ALA A 321 -18.85 -40.69 8.38
N GLU A 322 -19.72 -39.68 8.49
CA GLU A 322 -20.44 -39.11 7.34
C GLU A 322 -19.49 -38.40 6.35
N ILE A 323 -18.50 -37.68 6.88
CA ILE A 323 -17.44 -37.04 6.07
C ILE A 323 -16.61 -38.11 5.35
N ASP A 324 -16.18 -39.17 6.04
CA ASP A 324 -15.41 -40.28 5.47
C ASP A 324 -16.18 -40.98 4.32
N GLN A 325 -17.49 -41.17 4.49
CA GLN A 325 -18.35 -41.72 3.43
C GLN A 325 -18.33 -40.81 2.18
N LYS A 326 -18.57 -39.52 2.35
CA LYS A 326 -18.59 -38.55 1.23
C LYS A 326 -17.23 -38.42 0.55
N LEU A 327 -16.14 -38.41 1.31
CA LEU A 327 -14.78 -38.44 0.74
C LEU A 327 -14.57 -39.66 -0.16
N SER A 328 -15.08 -40.83 0.26
CA SER A 328 -14.99 -42.07 -0.52
C SER A 328 -15.80 -42.00 -1.82
N GLU A 329 -17.00 -41.42 -1.79
CA GLU A 329 -17.85 -41.21 -2.98
C GLU A 329 -17.16 -40.33 -4.04
N PHE A 330 -16.47 -39.27 -3.59
CA PHE A 330 -15.74 -38.34 -4.46
C PHE A 330 -14.28 -38.76 -4.73
N LYS A 331 -13.82 -39.88 -4.16
CA LYS A 331 -12.44 -40.37 -4.25
C LYS A 331 -11.38 -39.36 -3.77
N LEU A 332 -11.75 -38.53 -2.80
CA LEU A 332 -10.86 -37.59 -2.15
C LEU A 332 -10.25 -38.22 -0.89
N LYS A 333 -9.04 -37.79 -0.53
CA LYS A 333 -8.40 -38.16 0.73
C LYS A 333 -8.25 -36.92 1.59
N ALA A 334 -8.60 -37.03 2.86
CA ALA A 334 -8.46 -35.92 3.81
C ALA A 334 -8.02 -36.43 5.18
N GLN A 335 -7.41 -35.54 5.97
CA GLN A 335 -7.23 -35.72 7.41
C GLN A 335 -8.38 -35.02 8.13
N ILE A 336 -9.12 -35.74 8.98
CA ILE A 336 -10.30 -35.21 9.68
C ILE A 336 -10.00 -35.01 11.16
N PHE A 337 -10.33 -33.84 11.68
CA PHE A 337 -10.11 -33.44 13.08
C PHE A 337 -11.43 -33.02 13.74
N VAL A 338 -11.70 -33.54 14.92
CA VAL A 338 -12.86 -33.13 15.73
C VAL A 338 -12.39 -32.10 16.74
N THR A 339 -12.90 -30.89 16.64
CA THR A 339 -12.36 -29.69 17.31
C THR A 339 -13.31 -29.06 18.34
N GLY A 340 -14.53 -29.60 18.45
CA GLY A 340 -15.61 -29.05 19.26
C GLY A 340 -16.39 -27.93 18.57
N ASN A 341 -17.51 -27.51 19.15
CA ASN A 341 -18.33 -26.41 18.66
C ASN A 341 -17.98 -25.08 19.33
N VAL A 342 -16.71 -24.65 19.22
CA VAL A 342 -16.20 -23.40 19.80
C VAL A 342 -15.38 -22.66 18.76
N GLY A 343 -15.63 -21.36 18.60
CA GLY A 343 -14.85 -20.49 17.69
C GLY A 343 -15.17 -20.65 16.21
N ARG A 344 -16.27 -21.34 15.88
CA ARG A 344 -16.79 -21.54 14.51
C ARG A 344 -15.72 -22.07 13.56
N ASP A 345 -15.49 -21.44 12.42
CA ASP A 345 -14.47 -21.81 11.43
C ASP A 345 -13.05 -21.38 11.83
N VAL A 346 -12.93 -20.29 12.59
CA VAL A 346 -11.65 -19.65 12.91
C VAL A 346 -10.81 -20.48 13.89
N LEU A 347 -11.33 -20.80 15.08
CA LEU A 347 -10.55 -21.53 16.08
C LEU A 347 -10.12 -22.93 15.60
N PRO A 348 -10.97 -23.72 14.91
CA PRO A 348 -10.54 -24.99 14.32
C PRO A 348 -9.40 -24.85 13.31
N MET A 349 -9.38 -23.79 12.49
CA MET A 349 -8.23 -23.51 11.62
C MET A 349 -6.97 -23.24 12.43
N LEU A 350 -7.04 -22.38 13.45
CA LEU A 350 -5.88 -22.02 14.26
C LEU A 350 -5.32 -23.23 15.02
N LYS A 351 -6.16 -24.18 15.45
CA LYS A 351 -5.75 -25.45 16.06
C LYS A 351 -4.90 -26.33 15.11
N LEU A 352 -4.94 -26.09 13.80
CA LEU A 352 -4.14 -26.83 12.80
C LEU A 352 -2.80 -26.16 12.45
N LYS A 353 -2.34 -25.19 13.25
CA LYS A 353 -1.06 -24.47 13.11
C LYS A 353 0.08 -25.37 12.62
N ASP A 354 0.40 -26.43 13.36
CA ASP A 354 1.54 -27.31 13.09
C ASP A 354 1.46 -28.04 11.75
N LYS A 355 0.26 -28.17 11.18
CA LYS A 355 0.06 -28.75 9.84
C LYS A 355 0.16 -27.68 8.78
N LEU A 356 -0.62 -26.60 8.93
CA LEU A 356 -0.75 -25.55 7.93
C LEU A 356 0.57 -24.78 7.72
N ALA A 357 1.42 -24.66 8.74
CA ALA A 357 2.74 -24.03 8.63
C ALA A 357 3.69 -24.68 7.60
N ASN A 358 3.42 -25.91 7.15
CA ASN A 358 4.25 -26.62 6.17
C ASN A 358 3.86 -26.36 4.71
N TYR A 359 2.88 -25.49 4.46
CA TYR A 359 2.33 -25.24 3.13
C TYR A 359 2.64 -23.83 2.65
N GLY A 360 2.98 -23.69 1.37
CA GLY A 360 3.26 -22.39 0.76
C GLY A 360 1.99 -21.55 0.59
N VAL A 361 0.86 -22.22 0.31
CA VAL A 361 -0.47 -21.60 0.14
C VAL A 361 -1.53 -22.46 0.83
N ILE A 362 -2.46 -21.79 1.51
CA ILE A 362 -3.56 -22.40 2.25
C ILE A 362 -4.88 -21.79 1.76
N GLY A 363 -5.83 -22.62 1.34
CA GLY A 363 -7.22 -22.24 1.15
C GLY A 363 -8.02 -22.54 2.42
N HIS A 364 -8.69 -21.54 2.99
CA HIS A 364 -9.59 -21.72 4.14
C HIS A 364 -11.04 -21.50 3.74
N PHE A 365 -11.87 -22.52 3.99
CA PHE A 365 -13.29 -22.52 3.68
C PHE A 365 -14.08 -23.18 4.81
N HIS A 366 -15.40 -23.01 4.80
CA HIS A 366 -16.29 -23.70 5.72
C HIS A 366 -17.69 -23.91 5.15
N THR A 367 -18.41 -24.88 5.71
CA THR A 367 -19.81 -25.10 5.39
C THR A 367 -20.68 -24.23 6.29
N LYS A 368 -21.24 -23.16 5.74
CA LYS A 368 -22.15 -22.25 6.45
C LYS A 368 -23.58 -22.35 5.92
N LYS A 369 -24.52 -22.36 6.86
CA LYS A 369 -25.95 -22.13 6.63
C LYS A 369 -26.41 -21.03 7.56
N SER A 370 -27.31 -20.17 7.07
CA SER A 370 -28.02 -19.26 7.96
C SER A 370 -29.22 -20.00 8.54
N LYS A 371 -29.24 -20.22 9.86
CA LYS A 371 -30.40 -20.77 10.58
C LYS A 371 -31.39 -19.67 11.01
N GLU A 372 -30.90 -18.43 11.14
CA GLU A 372 -31.65 -17.29 11.70
C GLU A 372 -32.11 -16.28 10.64
N ALA A 373 -31.52 -16.29 9.44
CA ALA A 373 -31.97 -15.48 8.31
C ALA A 373 -32.76 -16.34 7.30
N ASP A 374 -33.47 -15.68 6.40
CA ASP A 374 -34.13 -16.33 5.27
C ASP A 374 -33.14 -17.24 4.52
N PHE A 375 -33.61 -18.42 4.11
CA PHE A 375 -32.81 -19.42 3.41
C PHE A 375 -32.02 -18.81 2.22
N LEU A 376 -32.65 -17.93 1.45
CA LEU A 376 -32.03 -17.28 0.29
C LEU A 376 -30.84 -16.41 0.67
N VAL A 377 -30.83 -15.81 1.86
CA VAL A 377 -29.73 -14.96 2.34
C VAL A 377 -28.48 -15.80 2.59
N GLY A 378 -28.62 -16.88 3.36
CA GLY A 378 -27.50 -17.77 3.68
C GLY A 378 -26.95 -18.48 2.44
N GLU A 379 -27.85 -18.96 1.58
CA GLU A 379 -27.49 -19.61 0.32
C GLU A 379 -26.79 -18.68 -0.66
N SER A 380 -27.33 -17.46 -0.87
CA SER A 380 -26.72 -16.49 -1.79
C SER A 380 -25.31 -16.12 -1.35
N TRP A 381 -25.09 -15.86 -0.06
CA TRP A 381 -23.76 -15.55 0.44
C TRP A 381 -22.79 -16.73 0.23
N ARG A 382 -23.18 -17.96 0.59
CA ARG A 382 -22.30 -19.13 0.39
C ARG A 382 -21.94 -19.33 -1.08
N LYS A 383 -22.93 -19.26 -1.98
CA LYS A 383 -22.72 -19.46 -3.42
C LYS A 383 -21.77 -18.42 -4.00
N ASP A 384 -21.96 -17.15 -3.66
CA ASP A 384 -21.08 -16.07 -4.09
C ASP A 384 -19.63 -16.31 -3.66
N LEU A 385 -19.40 -16.75 -2.42
CA LEU A 385 -18.05 -17.09 -1.94
C LEU A 385 -17.42 -18.27 -2.70
N ILE A 386 -18.21 -19.31 -3.00
CA ILE A 386 -17.77 -20.46 -3.78
C ILE A 386 -17.40 -20.04 -5.21
N GLU A 387 -18.24 -19.23 -5.87
CA GLU A 387 -17.96 -18.68 -7.20
C GLU A 387 -16.69 -17.82 -7.22
N MET A 388 -16.42 -17.05 -6.16
CA MET A 388 -15.27 -16.16 -6.11
C MET A 388 -13.97 -16.86 -5.70
N LEU A 389 -13.99 -17.85 -4.82
CA LEU A 389 -12.76 -18.38 -4.21
C LEU A 389 -12.53 -19.87 -4.41
N VAL A 390 -13.59 -20.66 -4.59
CA VAL A 390 -13.48 -22.13 -4.70
C VAL A 390 -13.44 -22.55 -6.16
N LYS A 391 -14.31 -22.01 -7.02
CA LYS A 391 -14.31 -22.36 -8.45
C LYS A 391 -13.07 -21.88 -9.21
N PRO A 392 -12.60 -20.62 -9.08
CA PRO A 392 -11.42 -20.13 -9.79
C PRO A 392 -10.10 -20.45 -9.05
N ALA A 393 -10.06 -21.51 -8.23
CA ALA A 393 -8.89 -21.83 -7.42
C ALA A 393 -7.63 -22.08 -8.27
N ASN A 394 -7.75 -22.70 -9.44
CA ASN A 394 -6.62 -22.91 -10.35
C ASN A 394 -5.96 -21.57 -10.74
N GLN A 395 -6.78 -20.58 -11.10
CA GLN A 395 -6.33 -19.23 -11.42
C GLN A 395 -5.76 -18.56 -10.17
N ILE A 396 -6.47 -18.58 -9.04
CA ILE A 396 -6.02 -17.92 -7.80
C ILE A 396 -4.67 -18.47 -7.33
N VAL A 397 -4.52 -19.79 -7.24
CA VAL A 397 -3.28 -20.44 -6.79
C VAL A 397 -2.12 -20.11 -7.72
N SER A 398 -2.34 -20.05 -9.03
CA SER A 398 -1.28 -19.65 -9.98
C SER A 398 -0.74 -18.24 -9.72
N GLN A 399 -1.58 -17.31 -9.24
CA GLN A 399 -1.17 -15.93 -8.95
C GLN A 399 -0.23 -15.83 -7.74
N PHE A 400 -0.17 -16.85 -6.87
CA PHE A 400 0.81 -16.91 -5.79
C PHE A 400 2.24 -17.16 -6.29
N SER A 401 2.46 -17.46 -7.58
CA SER A 401 3.80 -17.38 -8.19
C SER A 401 4.47 -16.01 -7.95
N ASN A 402 3.68 -14.94 -7.81
CA ASN A 402 4.17 -13.68 -7.27
C ASN A 402 4.43 -13.81 -5.76
N GLN A 403 5.70 -13.80 -5.36
CA GLN A 403 6.13 -13.91 -3.97
C GLN A 403 5.61 -12.79 -3.06
N LYS A 404 5.17 -11.65 -3.61
CA LYS A 404 4.59 -10.54 -2.83
C LYS A 404 3.09 -10.70 -2.57
N LEU A 405 2.39 -11.63 -3.22
CA LEU A 405 0.99 -11.93 -2.92
C LEU A 405 0.89 -12.80 -1.66
N GLY A 406 0.29 -12.27 -0.59
CA GLY A 406 0.12 -12.99 0.67
C GLY A 406 -1.32 -13.42 0.96
N LEU A 407 -2.31 -12.71 0.43
CA LEU A 407 -3.72 -12.96 0.76
C LEU A 407 -4.64 -12.69 -0.45
N VAL A 408 -5.62 -13.56 -0.67
CA VAL A 408 -6.72 -13.38 -1.60
C VAL A 408 -8.04 -13.52 -0.86
N ILE A 409 -8.85 -12.47 -0.88
CA ILE A 409 -10.19 -12.44 -0.29
C ILE A 409 -11.26 -12.39 -1.39
N ALA A 410 -12.50 -12.72 -1.04
CA ALA A 410 -13.65 -12.49 -1.92
C ALA A 410 -13.99 -11.00 -1.98
N ASP A 411 -14.55 -10.58 -3.12
CA ASP A 411 -15.27 -9.30 -3.22
C ASP A 411 -16.57 -9.33 -2.38
N ILE A 412 -17.24 -8.19 -2.28
CA ILE A 412 -18.49 -8.05 -1.52
C ILE A 412 -19.56 -8.99 -2.12
N PRO A 413 -20.11 -9.95 -1.33
CA PRO A 413 -21.21 -10.79 -1.79
C PRO A 413 -22.45 -9.94 -2.11
N THR A 414 -23.21 -10.37 -3.11
CA THR A 414 -24.39 -9.68 -3.67
C THR A 414 -25.36 -9.23 -2.59
N PHE A 415 -25.62 -10.09 -1.60
CA PHE A 415 -26.51 -9.80 -0.47
C PHE A 415 -26.12 -8.52 0.30
N PHE A 416 -24.83 -8.28 0.54
CA PHE A 416 -24.35 -7.11 1.28
C PHE A 416 -24.43 -5.81 0.48
N ARG A 417 -24.53 -5.89 -0.85
CA ARG A 417 -24.70 -4.67 -1.69
C ARG A 417 -26.13 -4.13 -1.65
N TYR A 418 -27.11 -4.99 -1.40
CA TYR A 418 -28.52 -4.62 -1.21
C TYR A 418 -28.89 -4.30 0.24
N ASN A 419 -28.08 -4.74 1.22
CA ASN A 419 -28.41 -4.62 2.64
C ASN A 419 -27.28 -3.93 3.41
N GLU A 420 -27.60 -2.88 4.16
CA GLU A 420 -26.63 -2.07 4.92
C GLU A 420 -26.21 -2.71 6.26
N ILE A 421 -25.77 -3.97 6.20
CA ILE A 421 -25.39 -4.75 7.40
C ILE A 421 -24.04 -4.30 7.94
N VAL A 422 -23.10 -4.04 7.03
CA VAL A 422 -21.77 -3.51 7.34
C VAL A 422 -21.84 -1.99 7.28
N ASN A 423 -21.75 -1.33 8.43
CA ASN A 423 -21.82 0.12 8.56
C ASN A 423 -20.95 0.61 9.72
N ALA A 424 -20.64 1.90 9.73
CA ALA A 424 -19.69 2.47 10.69
C ALA A 424 -20.08 2.28 12.16
N VAL A 425 -21.39 2.24 12.48
CA VAL A 425 -21.87 2.05 13.85
C VAL A 425 -21.56 0.64 14.36
N ASN A 426 -21.72 -0.37 13.50
CA ASN A 426 -21.39 -1.74 13.85
C ASN A 426 -19.87 -1.95 13.90
N GLU A 427 -19.15 -1.42 12.92
CA GLU A 427 -17.69 -1.55 12.82
C GLU A 427 -16.94 -0.88 13.99
N ALA A 428 -17.44 0.27 14.47
CA ALA A 428 -16.90 0.94 15.66
C ALA A 428 -16.94 0.06 16.93
N LYS A 429 -17.87 -0.90 17.02
CA LYS A 429 -17.94 -1.84 18.16
C LYS A 429 -16.94 -2.99 18.05
N ILE A 430 -16.44 -3.26 16.85
CA ILE A 430 -15.47 -4.33 16.57
C ILE A 430 -14.03 -3.79 16.65
N ALA A 431 -13.82 -2.52 16.30
CA ALA A 431 -12.52 -1.86 16.30
C ALA A 431 -11.69 -2.04 17.60
N PRO A 432 -12.27 -1.97 18.83
CA PRO A 432 -11.49 -2.20 20.05
C PRO A 432 -10.89 -3.62 20.12
N HIS A 433 -11.62 -4.63 19.67
CA HIS A 433 -11.11 -6.00 19.60
C HIS A 433 -10.01 -6.16 18.55
N MET A 434 -10.07 -5.41 17.44
CA MET A 434 -9.00 -5.40 16.45
C MET A 434 -7.73 -4.75 17.01
N ASN A 435 -7.85 -3.65 17.77
CA ASN A 435 -6.72 -3.03 18.46
C ASN A 435 -6.10 -3.97 19.51
N ASP A 436 -6.91 -4.69 20.30
CA ASP A 436 -6.42 -5.71 21.25
C ASP A 436 -5.62 -6.81 20.53
N LEU A 437 -6.19 -7.38 19.46
CA LEU A 437 -5.51 -8.38 18.64
C LEU A 437 -4.20 -7.85 18.04
N TRP A 438 -4.20 -6.62 17.53
CA TRP A 438 -3.01 -5.98 16.96
C TRP A 438 -1.87 -5.86 17.98
N GLN A 439 -2.19 -5.45 19.20
CA GLN A 439 -1.24 -5.36 20.31
C GLN A 439 -0.74 -6.74 20.74
N ARG A 440 -1.64 -7.73 20.89
CA ARG A 440 -1.28 -9.10 21.28
C ARG A 440 -0.35 -9.77 20.26
N MET A 441 -0.52 -9.48 18.98
CA MET A 441 0.34 -9.97 17.89
C MET A 441 1.67 -9.21 17.77
N SER A 442 1.88 -8.14 18.56
CA SER A 442 3.10 -7.30 18.51
C SER A 442 3.41 -6.78 17.10
N LEU A 443 2.38 -6.40 16.35
CA LEU A 443 2.52 -5.90 14.98
C LEU A 443 3.17 -4.52 14.97
N THR A 444 4.06 -4.27 14.00
CA THR A 444 5.04 -3.17 14.03
C THR A 444 4.52 -1.90 13.36
N LYS A 445 3.56 -2.02 12.44
CA LYS A 445 2.98 -0.86 11.78
C LYS A 445 1.99 -0.15 12.70
N ALA A 446 2.01 1.19 12.68
CA ALA A 446 1.08 2.00 13.45
C ALA A 446 -0.31 2.00 12.81
N ILE A 447 -1.32 1.60 13.56
CA ILE A 447 -2.74 1.66 13.17
C ILE A 447 -3.61 1.78 14.42
N ASP A 448 -4.70 2.54 14.30
CA ASP A 448 -5.78 2.58 15.30
C ASP A 448 -7.10 2.35 14.56
N PHE A 449 -7.69 1.18 14.74
CA PHE A 449 -8.93 0.80 14.08
C PHE A 449 -10.12 1.67 14.51
N THR A 450 -10.05 2.36 15.65
CA THR A 450 -11.13 3.24 16.13
C THR A 450 -11.22 4.57 15.36
N GLN A 451 -10.16 4.94 14.62
CA GLN A 451 -10.17 6.09 13.71
C GLN A 451 -10.72 5.75 12.32
N MET A 452 -11.28 4.55 12.15
CA MET A 452 -11.76 4.03 10.87
C MET A 452 -13.28 3.91 10.88
N GLU A 453 -13.91 4.18 9.74
CA GLU A 453 -15.36 4.06 9.59
C GLU A 453 -15.76 2.64 9.17
N THR A 454 -15.05 2.03 8.23
CA THR A 454 -15.32 0.67 7.74
C THR A 454 -14.02 -0.02 7.38
N PHE A 455 -14.07 -1.36 7.24
CA PHE A 455 -12.91 -2.18 6.91
C PHE A 455 -13.15 -2.97 5.62
N VAL A 456 -12.06 -3.22 4.90
CA VAL A 456 -12.04 -4.24 3.86
C VAL A 456 -11.74 -5.58 4.54
N MET A 457 -12.61 -6.57 4.34
CA MET A 457 -12.57 -7.81 5.11
C MET A 457 -12.85 -9.05 4.25
N SER A 458 -12.42 -10.20 4.74
CA SER A 458 -12.75 -11.50 4.16
C SER A 458 -14.14 -11.93 4.62
N TYR A 459 -15.16 -11.82 3.76
CA TYR A 459 -16.51 -12.21 4.13
C TYR A 459 -16.58 -13.70 4.48
N GLY A 460 -16.89 -14.00 5.74
CA GLY A 460 -16.95 -15.35 6.28
C GLY A 460 -15.57 -15.97 6.50
N THR A 461 -14.50 -15.20 6.66
CA THR A 461 -13.12 -15.71 6.80
C THR A 461 -12.64 -16.57 5.61
N PHE A 462 -13.36 -16.57 4.48
CA PHE A 462 -12.95 -17.30 3.29
C PHE A 462 -11.76 -16.63 2.60
N GLY A 463 -10.74 -17.40 2.25
CA GLY A 463 -9.62 -16.86 1.50
C GLY A 463 -8.53 -17.86 1.19
N TRP A 464 -7.61 -17.42 0.35
CA TRP A 464 -6.34 -18.09 0.09
C TRP A 464 -5.22 -17.24 0.68
N PHE A 465 -4.26 -17.84 1.39
CA PHE A 465 -3.17 -17.08 1.99
C PHE A 465 -1.86 -17.87 2.05
N ARG A 466 -0.75 -17.14 2.12
CA ARG A 466 0.54 -17.68 2.56
C ARG A 466 0.55 -17.74 4.07
N TYR A 467 1.06 -18.83 4.65
CA TYR A 467 1.15 -18.94 6.11
C TYR A 467 1.90 -17.75 6.72
N ASP A 468 3.04 -17.37 6.15
CA ASP A 468 3.86 -16.24 6.60
C ASP A 468 3.13 -14.89 6.55
N ALA A 469 2.13 -14.73 5.68
CA ALA A 469 1.34 -13.51 5.62
C ALA A 469 0.46 -13.34 6.87
N LEU A 470 0.08 -14.42 7.54
CA LEU A 470 -0.84 -14.42 8.68
C LEU A 470 -0.28 -15.11 9.94
N HIS A 471 1.00 -15.49 9.98
CA HIS A 471 1.56 -16.36 11.01
C HIS A 471 1.33 -15.85 12.45
N GLN A 472 1.37 -14.53 12.68
CA GLN A 472 1.12 -13.98 14.03
C GLN A 472 -0.28 -14.32 14.56
N LEU A 473 -1.27 -14.48 13.68
CA LEU A 473 -2.61 -14.91 14.08
C LEU A 473 -2.59 -16.34 14.65
N PHE A 474 -1.79 -17.22 14.07
CA PHE A 474 -1.58 -18.58 14.57
C PHE A 474 -0.71 -18.59 15.83
N ASP A 475 0.22 -17.65 15.96
CA ASP A 475 1.11 -17.53 17.12
C ASP A 475 0.44 -16.95 18.37
N LEU A 476 -0.76 -16.38 18.24
CA LEU A 476 -1.60 -16.04 19.40
C LEU A 476 -1.95 -17.27 20.24
N ASN A 477 -1.90 -18.48 19.66
CA ASN A 477 -2.25 -19.75 20.31
C ASN A 477 -3.59 -19.66 21.07
N LEU A 478 -4.60 -19.06 20.42
CA LEU A 478 -5.93 -18.87 21.00
C LEU A 478 -6.52 -20.21 21.48
N THR A 479 -7.14 -20.18 22.64
CA THR A 479 -7.79 -21.33 23.27
C THR A 479 -9.30 -21.12 23.35
N GLU A 480 -10.02 -22.16 23.77
CA GLU A 480 -11.47 -22.06 24.00
C GLU A 480 -11.84 -21.02 25.07
N ALA A 481 -10.91 -20.70 25.99
CA ALA A 481 -11.12 -19.68 27.02
C ALA A 481 -11.07 -18.24 26.46
N ASP A 482 -10.40 -18.03 25.33
CA ASP A 482 -10.32 -16.72 24.65
C ASP A 482 -11.56 -16.41 23.82
N ILE A 483 -12.37 -17.43 23.52
CA ILE A 483 -13.54 -17.31 22.65
C ILE A 483 -14.82 -17.19 23.50
N PRO A 484 -15.69 -16.19 23.24
CA PRO A 484 -16.98 -16.12 23.90
C PRO A 484 -17.82 -17.39 23.68
N LYS A 485 -18.59 -17.78 24.69
CA LYS A 485 -19.51 -18.93 24.57
C LYS A 485 -20.63 -18.62 23.58
N GLU A 486 -21.16 -19.66 22.94
CA GLU A 486 -22.34 -19.54 22.09
C GLU A 486 -23.61 -19.29 22.94
N PRO A 487 -24.60 -18.49 22.47
CA PRO A 487 -24.61 -17.78 21.19
C PRO A 487 -23.61 -16.61 21.17
N LEU A 488 -22.80 -16.53 20.12
CA LEU A 488 -21.77 -15.48 20.02
C LEU A 488 -22.38 -14.07 20.00
N PRO A 489 -21.74 -13.10 20.69
CA PRO A 489 -22.06 -11.69 20.51
C PRO A 489 -21.87 -11.24 19.05
N GLN A 490 -22.68 -10.27 18.61
CA GLN A 490 -22.58 -9.68 17.27
C GLN A 490 -21.21 -9.03 17.00
N ASN A 491 -20.49 -8.60 18.04
CA ASN A 491 -19.16 -8.01 17.95
C ASN A 491 -18.22 -8.78 18.86
N SER A 492 -17.43 -9.69 18.29
CA SER A 492 -16.57 -10.60 19.05
C SER A 492 -15.16 -10.66 18.46
N ILE A 493 -14.23 -11.30 19.16
CA ILE A 493 -12.88 -11.55 18.67
C ILE A 493 -12.85 -12.24 17.29
N LEU A 494 -13.84 -13.10 16.99
CA LEU A 494 -13.92 -13.76 15.69
C LEU A 494 -14.24 -12.77 14.56
N HIS A 495 -15.16 -11.83 14.80
CA HIS A 495 -15.47 -10.76 13.84
C HIS A 495 -14.28 -9.82 13.65
N ALA A 496 -13.50 -9.58 14.71
CA ALA A 496 -12.27 -8.80 14.62
C ALA A 496 -11.21 -9.52 13.78
N ILE A 497 -11.03 -10.84 13.93
CA ILE A 497 -10.13 -11.65 13.09
C ILE A 497 -10.54 -11.57 11.61
N GLU A 498 -11.83 -11.69 11.30
CA GLU A 498 -12.38 -11.59 9.94
C GLU A 498 -11.95 -10.29 9.22
N ARG A 499 -11.91 -9.17 9.96
CA ARG A 499 -11.51 -7.84 9.46
C ARG A 499 -10.00 -7.62 9.49
N ALA A 500 -9.28 -8.29 10.37
CA ALA A 500 -7.86 -8.04 10.60
C ALA A 500 -6.95 -8.63 9.49
N LEU A 501 -7.41 -9.64 8.75
CA LEU A 501 -6.55 -10.44 7.86
C LEU A 501 -5.72 -9.60 6.89
N ILE A 502 -6.32 -8.61 6.22
CA ILE A 502 -5.59 -7.78 5.24
C ILE A 502 -4.52 -6.91 5.90
N TYR A 503 -4.75 -6.47 7.14
CA TYR A 503 -3.83 -5.60 7.87
C TYR A 503 -2.68 -6.41 8.47
N ILE A 504 -2.92 -7.66 8.87
CA ILE A 504 -1.88 -8.60 9.29
C ILE A 504 -0.97 -8.92 8.09
N SER A 505 -1.56 -9.28 6.94
CA SER A 505 -0.81 -9.48 5.69
C SER A 505 0.03 -8.25 5.32
N TRP A 506 -0.56 -7.06 5.44
CA TRP A 506 0.13 -5.80 5.20
C TRP A 506 1.28 -5.56 6.18
N ASN A 507 1.13 -5.85 7.47
CA ASN A 507 2.21 -5.74 8.44
C ASN A 507 3.44 -6.55 8.01
N ASN A 508 3.19 -7.73 7.43
CA ASN A 508 4.22 -8.64 6.93
C ASN A 508 4.72 -8.31 5.51
N PHE A 509 4.43 -7.11 5.00
CA PHE A 509 4.85 -6.62 3.68
C PHE A 509 4.32 -7.44 2.49
N TYR A 510 3.24 -8.19 2.69
CA TYR A 510 2.52 -8.86 1.61
C TYR A 510 1.35 -8.02 1.10
N ASP A 511 1.16 -8.08 -0.21
CA ASP A 511 -0.02 -7.54 -0.88
C ASP A 511 -1.21 -8.48 -0.66
N PHE A 512 -2.41 -7.90 -0.59
CA PHE A 512 -3.65 -8.65 -0.73
C PHE A 512 -4.29 -8.37 -2.10
N LYS A 513 -5.10 -9.32 -2.57
CA LYS A 513 -5.94 -9.16 -3.76
C LYS A 513 -7.36 -9.64 -3.51
N ILE A 514 -8.26 -9.20 -4.39
CA ILE A 514 -9.69 -9.46 -4.32
C ILE A 514 -10.07 -10.32 -5.53
N SER A 515 -10.73 -11.44 -5.28
CA SER A 515 -11.37 -12.22 -6.33
C SER A 515 -12.75 -11.66 -6.61
N GLN A 516 -12.96 -11.16 -7.84
CA GLN A 516 -14.13 -10.38 -8.21
C GLN A 516 -15.43 -11.20 -8.21
N ASN A 517 -16.52 -10.60 -7.73
CA ASN A 517 -17.85 -11.20 -7.82
C ASN A 517 -18.28 -11.31 -9.29
N GLN A 518 -18.68 -12.50 -9.71
CA GLN A 518 -19.15 -12.76 -11.08
C GLN A 518 -20.50 -12.08 -11.37
N THR A 519 -21.28 -11.79 -10.33
CA THR A 519 -22.51 -11.00 -10.45
C THR A 519 -22.17 -9.52 -10.53
N ILE A 520 -22.18 -8.96 -11.73
CA ILE A 520 -21.91 -7.53 -11.95
C ILE A 520 -23.12 -6.70 -11.56
N LEU A 521 -23.02 -6.00 -10.43
CA LEU A 521 -24.00 -5.02 -9.98
C LEU A 521 -23.49 -3.59 -10.21
N THR A 522 -24.38 -2.73 -10.70
CA THR A 522 -24.04 -1.33 -10.98
C THR A 522 -23.66 -0.58 -9.69
N PRO A 523 -22.65 0.30 -9.70
CA PRO A 523 -22.30 1.13 -8.53
C PRO A 523 -23.45 2.00 -8.00
N PHE A 524 -24.49 2.27 -8.82
CA PHE A 524 -25.68 2.99 -8.37
C PHE A 524 -26.47 2.26 -7.27
N ILE A 525 -26.33 0.92 -7.16
CA ILE A 525 -26.93 0.16 -6.06
C ILE A 525 -26.28 0.59 -4.75
N ASP A 526 -24.95 0.58 -4.67
CA ASP A 526 -24.22 0.97 -3.45
C ASP A 526 -24.51 2.44 -3.09
N VAL A 527 -24.55 3.33 -4.09
CA VAL A 527 -24.92 4.74 -3.89
C VAL A 527 -26.34 4.87 -3.31
N LYS A 528 -27.31 4.09 -3.80
CA LYS A 528 -28.67 4.11 -3.27
C LYS A 528 -28.74 3.55 -1.86
N THR A 529 -28.11 2.40 -1.61
CA THR A 529 -28.06 1.75 -0.29
C THR A 529 -27.45 2.68 0.74
N MET A 530 -26.28 3.28 0.46
CA MET A 530 -25.61 4.24 1.36
C MET A 530 -26.42 5.51 1.63
N ASN A 531 -27.24 5.96 0.67
CA ASN A 531 -28.05 7.16 0.84
C ASN A 531 -29.44 6.90 1.46
N HIS A 532 -29.92 5.66 1.47
CA HIS A 532 -31.28 5.32 1.94
C HIS A 532 -31.50 5.71 3.42
N ASN A 533 -30.45 5.67 4.23
CA ASN A 533 -30.48 5.97 5.66
C ASN A 533 -29.98 7.38 6.06
N GLN A 534 -29.63 8.26 5.10
CA GLN A 534 -29.39 9.70 5.40
C GLN A 534 -30.69 10.51 5.58
N ASN A 535 -31.87 9.86 5.56
CA ASN A 535 -33.17 10.48 5.83
C ASN A 535 -33.57 10.50 7.33
N GLY A 536 -32.65 10.12 8.23
CA GLY A 536 -32.67 10.67 9.60
C GLY A 536 -32.43 12.19 9.58
N PRO A 537 -32.69 12.95 10.66
CA PRO A 537 -32.49 14.40 10.66
C PRO A 537 -31.08 14.72 10.18
N ILE A 538 -30.97 15.51 9.11
CA ILE A 538 -29.72 15.97 8.50
C ILE A 538 -28.77 16.38 9.64
N ASN A 539 -27.60 15.74 9.73
CA ASN A 539 -26.57 16.21 10.64
C ASN A 539 -25.97 17.50 10.05
N TRP A 540 -26.52 18.62 10.48
CA TRP A 540 -26.17 19.97 10.00
C TRP A 540 -24.71 20.33 10.26
N ASP A 541 -24.08 19.69 11.24
CA ASP A 541 -22.70 19.93 11.63
C ASP A 541 -21.70 19.35 10.61
N ALA A 542 -22.06 18.26 9.93
CA ALA A 542 -21.21 17.61 8.93
C ALA A 542 -21.16 18.34 7.57
N LEU A 543 -22.16 19.19 7.27
CA LEU A 543 -22.31 19.81 5.95
C LEU A 543 -21.51 21.10 5.76
N GLY A 544 -20.97 21.68 6.83
CA GLY A 544 -20.30 22.99 6.80
C GLY A 544 -21.29 24.12 6.47
N GLY A 545 -21.33 25.16 7.31
CA GLY A 545 -22.40 26.18 7.31
C GLY A 545 -22.72 26.81 5.95
N ARG A 546 -21.76 26.90 5.02
CA ARG A 546 -21.97 27.45 3.67
C ARG A 546 -22.79 26.55 2.73
N ARG A 547 -22.70 25.22 2.83
CA ARG A 547 -23.52 24.31 1.98
C ARG A 547 -24.93 24.16 2.53
N ALA A 548 -25.09 24.13 3.86
CA ALA A 548 -26.39 24.16 4.52
C ALA A 548 -27.22 25.41 4.13
N LEU A 549 -26.57 26.59 4.09
CA LEU A 549 -27.22 27.85 3.68
C LEU A 549 -27.64 27.85 2.21
N LYS A 550 -26.80 27.33 1.29
CA LYS A 550 -27.17 27.16 -0.13
C LYS A 550 -28.34 26.22 -0.32
N TYR A 551 -28.43 25.15 0.48
CA TYR A 551 -29.54 24.20 0.43
C TYR A 551 -30.86 24.83 0.92
N LEU A 552 -30.81 25.62 2.01
CA LEU A 552 -31.95 26.39 2.52
C LEU A 552 -32.47 27.44 1.51
N ILE A 553 -31.57 28.18 0.87
CA ILE A 553 -31.92 29.16 -0.16
C ILE A 553 -32.57 28.48 -1.37
N LYS A 554 -32.04 27.33 -1.80
CA LYS A 554 -32.60 26.57 -2.94
C LYS A 554 -33.99 26.01 -2.62
N LYS A 555 -34.23 25.56 -1.38
CA LYS A 555 -35.53 25.03 -0.94
C LYS A 555 -36.59 26.12 -0.76
N SER A 556 -36.22 27.34 -0.36
CA SER A 556 -37.16 28.47 -0.28
C SER A 556 -37.53 28.98 -1.68
N LEU A 557 -36.56 29.09 -2.60
CA LEU A 557 -36.79 29.55 -3.99
C LEU A 557 -37.70 28.61 -4.80
N ILE A 558 -37.71 27.30 -4.49
CA ILE A 558 -38.59 26.32 -5.14
C ILE A 558 -40.03 26.42 -4.59
N LYS A 559 -40.21 26.80 -3.31
CA LYS A 559 -41.55 27.03 -2.74
C LYS A 559 -42.21 28.32 -3.25
N THR A 560 -41.43 29.35 -3.61
CA THR A 560 -41.99 30.60 -4.16
C THR A 560 -42.36 30.53 -5.65
N ARG A 561 -42.04 29.44 -6.35
CA ARG A 561 -42.38 29.25 -7.78
C ARG A 561 -43.61 28.37 -8.04
N ILE A 562 -44.26 27.87 -6.98
CA ILE A 562 -45.49 27.07 -7.06
C ILE A 562 -46.73 27.86 -6.56
N ILE A 563 -46.54 29.11 -6.12
CA ILE A 563 -47.63 30.03 -5.80
C ILE A 563 -47.36 31.37 -6.50
N LYS A 564 -47.56 31.40 -7.81
CA LYS A 564 -47.96 32.58 -8.58
C LYS A 564 -48.50 32.17 -9.94
#